data_AF-L0DAQ2-F1
#
_entry.id   AF-L0DAQ2-F1
#
_cell.length_a   1.000
_cell.length_b   1.000
_cell.length_c   1.000
_cell.angle_alpha   90.00
_cell.angle_beta   90.00
_cell.angle_gamma   90.00
#
_symmetry.space_group_name_H-M   'P 1'
#
loop_
_entity.id
_entity.type
_entity.pdbx_description
1 polymer ?
#
loop_
_entity_poly.entity_id
_entity_poly.type
_entity_poly.pdbx_seq_one_letter_code
_entity_poly.pdbx_strand_id
1 'polypeptide(L)'
;MRLWHLTLAIVLIALVLTVAQDAVGMVAIVVFITGLGEAVVGTTAIIALFQTLGSLGEAKGLSAHAEAVVATTVVLAVSTAIMTGWLFIGAWIVQAVVA
;
A
#
# COMPACT_ATOMS: atom_id res chain seq x y z
N MET A 1 -1.44 -0.61 33.98
CA MET A 1 -2.09 0.23 32.95
C MET A 1 -3.34 0.86 33.56
N ARG A 2 -3.52 2.19 33.49
CA ARG A 2 -4.69 2.87 34.09
C ARG A 2 -5.99 2.39 33.42
N LEU A 3 -7.04 2.17 34.22
CA LEU A 3 -8.37 1.72 33.78
C LEU A 3 -8.91 2.49 32.57
N TRP A 4 -8.61 3.78 32.48
CA TRP A 4 -8.92 4.65 31.34
C TRP A 4 -8.51 4.08 29.98
N HIS A 5 -7.29 3.55 29.83
CA HIS A 5 -6.81 3.02 28.56
C HIS A 5 -7.54 1.74 28.17
N LEU A 6 -7.94 0.95 29.18
CA LEU A 6 -8.66 -0.30 29.01
C LEU A 6 -10.10 -0.02 28.54
N THR A 7 -10.78 0.95 29.16
CA THR A 7 -12.11 1.39 28.72
C THR A 7 -12.09 1.92 27.30
N LEU A 8 -11.09 2.75 26.96
CA LEU A 8 -10.94 3.32 25.62
C LEU A 8 -10.67 2.22 24.57
N ALA A 9 -9.83 1.24 24.90
CA ALA A 9 -9.57 0.09 24.04
C ALA A 9 -10.84 -0.76 23.81
N ILE A 10 -11.62 -1.05 24.85
CA ILE A 10 -12.87 -1.81 24.73
C ILE A 10 -13.88 -1.08 23.83
N VAL A 11 -14.03 0.24 23.99
CA VAL A 11 -14.94 1.04 23.16
C VAL A 11 -14.50 1.04 21.69
N LEU A 12 -13.20 1.19 21.41
CA LEU A 12 -12.69 1.13 20.03
C LEU A 12 -12.91 -0.25 19.41
N ILE A 13 -12.62 -1.32 20.14
CA ILE A 13 -12.84 -2.68 19.65
C ILE A 13 -14.32 -2.94 19.40
N ALA A 14 -15.21 -2.53 20.32
CA ALA A 14 -16.65 -2.68 20.15
C ALA A 14 -17.17 -1.90 18.93
N LEU A 15 -16.63 -0.72 18.66
CA LEU A 15 -16.98 0.08 17.49
C LEU A 15 -16.53 -0.60 16.19
N VAL A 16 -15.30 -1.11 16.15
CA VAL A 16 -14.78 -1.88 15.01
C VAL A 16 -15.62 -3.15 14.78
N LEU A 17 -15.95 -3.89 15.83
CA LEU A 17 -16.77 -5.09 15.75
C LEU A 17 -18.20 -4.78 15.27
N THR A 18 -18.78 -3.66 15.71
CA THR A 18 -20.11 -3.22 15.23
C THR A 18 -20.06 -2.86 13.75
N VAL A 19 -19.04 -2.14 13.31
CA VAL A 19 -18.85 -1.80 11.88
C VAL A 19 -18.61 -3.06 11.05
N ALA A 20 -17.89 -4.04 11.59
CA ALA A 20 -17.61 -5.30 10.89
C ALA A 20 -18.81 -6.26 10.80
N GLN A 21 -19.93 -5.98 11.49
CA GLN A 21 -21.14 -6.81 11.38
C GLN A 21 -22.02 -6.44 10.19
N ASP A 22 -21.93 -5.19 9.70
CA ASP A 22 -22.69 -4.73 8.55
C ASP A 22 -21.86 -4.86 7.27
N ALA A 23 -22.48 -5.28 6.18
CA ALA A 23 -21.82 -5.48 4.89
C ALA A 23 -21.15 -4.17 4.40
N VAL A 24 -21.81 -3.03 4.61
CA VAL A 24 -21.28 -1.71 4.24
C VAL A 24 -20.03 -1.38 5.07
N GLY A 25 -20.05 -1.68 6.37
CA GLY A 25 -18.92 -1.41 7.24
C GLY A 25 -17.72 -2.32 6.96
N MET A 26 -17.94 -3.59 6.63
CA MET A 26 -16.88 -4.49 6.15
C MET A 26 -16.22 -3.97 4.86
N VAL A 27 -17.02 -3.54 3.87
CA VAL A 27 -16.49 -2.96 2.63
C VAL A 27 -15.68 -1.70 2.93
N ALA A 28 -16.15 -0.83 3.82
CA ALA A 28 -15.42 0.38 4.22
C ALA A 28 -14.05 0.06 4.83
N ILE A 29 -13.96 -0.96 5.68
CA ILE A 29 -12.68 -1.42 6.26
C ILE A 29 -11.73 -1.92 5.17
N VAL A 30 -12.23 -2.75 4.24
CA VAL A 30 -11.40 -3.30 3.15
C VAL A 30 -10.89 -2.19 2.24
N VAL A 31 -11.74 -1.24 1.85
CA VAL A 31 -11.35 -0.09 1.02
C VAL A 31 -10.33 0.78 1.75
N PHE A 32 -10.52 1.02 3.06
CA PHE A 32 -9.57 1.79 3.85
C PHE A 32 -8.19 1.13 3.92
N ILE A 33 -8.12 -0.17 4.23
CA ILE A 33 -6.85 -0.90 4.31
C ILE A 33 -6.18 -0.98 2.94
N THR A 34 -6.96 -1.25 1.89
CA THR A 34 -6.43 -1.33 0.52
C THR A 34 -5.85 0.03 0.11
N GLY A 35 -6.60 1.12 0.32
CA GLY A 35 -6.15 2.48 0.00
C GLY A 35 -4.94 2.93 0.83
N LEU A 36 -4.88 2.57 2.12
CA LEU A 36 -3.70 2.82 2.95
C LEU A 36 -2.48 2.05 2.43
N GLY A 37 -2.66 0.78 2.04
CA GLY A 37 -1.60 -0.02 1.43
C GLY A 37 -1.09 0.59 0.13
N GLU A 38 -1.99 1.05 -0.75
CA GLU A 38 -1.63 1.79 -1.98
C GLU A 38 -0.81 3.04 -1.68
N ALA A 39 -1.22 3.85 -0.69
CA ALA A 39 -0.51 5.06 -0.32
C ALA A 39 0.92 4.75 0.17
N VAL A 40 1.08 3.69 0.98
CA VAL A 40 2.40 3.25 1.47
C VAL A 40 3.26 2.75 0.32
N VAL A 41 2.76 1.81 -0.48
CA VAL A 41 3.50 1.22 -1.62
C VAL A 41 3.86 2.30 -2.63
N GLY A 42 2.91 3.18 -2.99
CA GLY A 42 3.14 4.27 -3.93
C GLY A 42 4.21 5.25 -3.44
N THR A 43 4.20 5.61 -2.16
CA THR A 43 5.24 6.47 -1.58
C THR A 43 6.61 5.80 -1.62
N THR A 44 6.70 4.51 -1.27
CA THR A 44 7.95 3.74 -1.36
C THR A 44 8.45 3.62 -2.80
N ALA A 45 7.56 3.40 -3.76
CA ALA A 45 7.89 3.35 -5.18
C ALA A 45 8.47 4.68 -5.68
N ILE A 46 7.88 5.80 -5.28
CA ILE A 46 8.39 7.15 -5.61
C ILE A 46 9.79 7.36 -5.05
N ILE A 47 10.04 6.99 -3.79
CA ILE A 47 11.37 7.10 -3.18
C ILE A 47 12.39 6.25 -3.95
N ALA A 48 12.03 5.01 -4.29
CA ALA A 48 12.90 4.12 -5.08
C ALA A 48 13.18 4.71 -6.47
N LEU A 49 12.18 5.28 -7.15
CA LEU A 49 12.37 5.96 -8.43
C LEU A 49 13.32 7.14 -8.33
N PHE A 50 13.24 7.95 -7.28
CA PHE A 50 14.17 9.05 -7.08
C PHE A 50 15.61 8.56 -6.86
N GLN A 51 15.80 7.42 -6.19
CA GLN A 51 17.13 6.81 -6.02
C GLN A 51 17.71 6.37 -7.37
N THR A 52 16.90 5.72 -8.22
CA THR A 52 17.38 5.28 -9.55
C THR A 52 17.61 6.45 -10.50
N LEU A 53 16.75 7.47 -10.48
CA LEU A 53 16.95 8.70 -11.26
C LEU A 53 18.16 9.50 -10.78
N GLY A 54 18.41 9.56 -9.47
CA GLY A 54 19.64 10.14 -8.91
C GLY A 54 20.89 9.43 -9.45
N SER A 55 20.87 8.09 -9.48
CA SER A 55 21.98 7.30 -10.04
C SER A 55 22.20 7.56 -11.54
N LEU A 56 21.14 7.83 -12.32
CA LEU A 56 21.25 8.27 -13.71
C LEU A 56 21.95 9.61 -13.83
N GLY A 57 21.65 10.56 -12.95
CA GLY A 57 22.28 11.89 -12.94
C GLY A 57 23.76 11.87 -12.54
N GLU A 58 24.17 10.91 -11.72
CA GLU A 58 25.56 10.76 -11.24
C GLU A 58 26.42 9.84 -12.11
N ALA A 59 25.80 9.08 -13.03
CA ALA A 59 26.48 8.08 -13.83
C ALA A 59 27.58 8.70 -14.70
N LYS A 60 28.80 8.14 -14.61
CA LYS A 60 29.93 8.51 -15.45
C LYS A 60 30.25 7.37 -16.40
N GLY A 61 29.76 7.49 -17.64
CA GLY A 61 30.00 6.51 -18.71
C GLY A 61 28.74 5.76 -19.16
N LEU A 62 28.83 5.15 -20.34
CA LEU A 62 27.68 4.56 -21.04
C LEU A 62 27.13 3.31 -20.33
N SER A 63 28.01 2.47 -19.76
CA SER A 63 27.60 1.29 -19.02
C SER A 63 26.84 1.64 -17.73
N ALA A 64 27.30 2.65 -17.00
CA ALA A 64 26.64 3.12 -15.78
C ALA A 64 25.25 3.71 -16.07
N HIS A 65 25.09 4.42 -17.19
CA HIS A 65 23.77 4.88 -17.63
C HIS A 65 22.86 3.70 -17.98
N ALA A 66 23.36 2.69 -18.70
CA ALA A 66 22.58 1.52 -19.05
C ALA A 66 22.09 0.76 -17.80
N GLU A 67 22.96 0.58 -16.80
CA GLU A 67 22.60 -0.05 -15.52
C GLU A 67 21.51 0.74 -14.78
N ALA A 68 21.66 2.07 -14.71
CA ALA A 68 20.69 2.93 -14.04
C ALA A 68 19.32 2.99 -14.77
N VAL A 69 19.30 2.89 -16.11
CA VAL A 69 18.06 2.74 -16.90
C VAL A 69 17.38 1.41 -16.58
N VAL A 70 18.15 0.31 -16.52
CA VAL A 70 17.61 -1.02 -16.16
C VAL A 70 17.03 -0.99 -14.75
N ALA A 71 17.75 -0.43 -13.78
CA ALA A 71 17.27 -0.30 -12.40
C ALA A 71 15.96 0.49 -12.33
N THR A 72 15.87 1.63 -13.01
CA THR A 72 14.65 2.44 -13.07
C THR A 72 13.48 1.66 -13.68
N THR A 73 13.74 0.92 -14.75
CA THR A 73 12.73 0.09 -15.43
C THR A 73 12.22 -1.03 -14.52
N VAL A 74 13.12 -1.67 -13.78
CA VAL A 74 12.76 -2.70 -12.80
C VAL A 74 11.90 -2.11 -11.68
N VAL A 75 12.27 -0.95 -11.13
CA VAL A 75 11.47 -0.28 -10.09
C VAL A 75 10.07 0.02 -10.60
N LEU A 76 9.92 0.55 -11.83
CA LEU A 76 8.62 0.80 -12.44
C LEU A 76 7.82 -0.50 -12.57
N ALA A 77 8.38 -1.53 -13.20
CA ALA A 77 7.69 -2.78 -13.45
C ALA A 77 7.23 -3.47 -12.16
N VAL A 78 8.12 -3.56 -11.16
CA VAL A 78 7.81 -4.21 -9.88
C VAL A 78 6.80 -3.40 -9.08
N SER A 79 6.95 -2.08 -9.01
CA SER A 79 6.01 -1.23 -8.27
C SER A 79 4.62 -1.28 -8.90
N THR A 80 4.52 -1.21 -10.23
CA THR A 80 3.24 -1.34 -10.93
C THR A 80 2.61 -2.71 -10.70
N ALA A 81 3.39 -3.79 -10.74
CA ALA A 81 2.88 -5.14 -10.48
C ALA A 81 2.33 -5.28 -9.05
N ILE A 82 3.06 -4.76 -8.04
CA ILE A 82 2.64 -4.81 -6.63
C ILE A 82 1.36 -3.99 -6.42
N MET A 83 1.32 -2.73 -6.88
CA MET A 83 0.14 -1.86 -6.73
C MET A 83 -1.08 -2.45 -7.45
N THR A 84 -0.90 -2.92 -8.69
CA THR A 84 -1.98 -3.56 -9.43
C THR A 84 -2.48 -4.81 -8.70
N GLY A 85 -1.58 -5.68 -8.25
CA GLY A 85 -1.92 -6.87 -7.49
C GLY A 85 -2.66 -6.56 -6.19
N TRP A 86 -2.23 -5.54 -5.46
CA TRP A 86 -2.85 -5.10 -4.22
C TRP A 86 -4.27 -4.58 -4.42
N LEU A 87 -4.48 -3.73 -5.44
CA LEU A 87 -5.82 -3.29 -5.84
C LEU A 87 -6.74 -4.46 -6.22
N PHE A 88 -6.23 -5.43 -6.99
CA PHE A 88 -7.01 -6.61 -7.37
C PHE A 88 -7.41 -7.45 -6.16
N ILE A 89 -6.50 -7.65 -5.21
CA ILE A 89 -6.80 -8.36 -3.95
C ILE A 89 -7.90 -7.62 -3.19
N GLY A 90 -7.78 -6.29 -3.04
CA GLY A 90 -8.79 -5.48 -2.37
C GLY A 90 -10.17 -5.58 -3.04
N ALA A 91 -10.21 -5.45 -4.37
CA ALA A 91 -11.45 -5.58 -5.14
C ALA A 91 -12.08 -6.98 -5.03
N TRP A 92 -11.26 -8.03 -5.04
CA TRP A 92 -11.73 -9.40 -4.88
C TRP A 92 -12.32 -9.66 -3.49
N ILE A 93 -11.69 -9.13 -2.44
CA ILE A 93 -12.21 -9.22 -1.08
C ILE A 93 -13.56 -8.48 -0.97
N VAL A 94 -13.68 -7.28 -1.57
CA VAL A 94 -14.97 -6.56 -1.61
C VAL A 94 -16.05 -7.40 -2.29
N GLN A 95 -15.75 -8.05 -3.41
CA GLN A 95 -16.71 -8.96 -4.07
C GLN A 95 -17.11 -10.12 -3.15
N ALA A 96 -16.14 -10.73 -2.46
CA ALA A 96 -16.41 -11.83 -1.53
C ALA A 96 -17.24 -11.42 -0.30
N VAL A 97 -17.22 -10.14 0.08
CA VAL A 97 -18.04 -9.59 1.17
C VAL A 97 -19.48 -9.30 0.74
N VAL A 98 -19.68 -8.95 -0.53
CA VAL A 98 -20.99 -8.56 -1.08
C VAL A 98 -21.75 -9.74 -1.72
N ALA A 99 -21.03 -10.80 -2.12
CA ALA A 99 -21.59 -12.03 -2.69
C ALA A 99 -22.29 -12.92 -1.65
#